data_AF-A0A3D2J1Z2-F1
#
_entry.id   AF-A0A3D2J1Z2-F1
#
_cell.length_a   1.000
_cell.length_b   1.000
_cell.length_c   1.000
_cell.angle_alpha   90.00
_cell.angle_beta   90.00
_cell.angle_gamma   90.00
#
_symmetry.space_group_name_H-M   'P 1'
#
loop_
_entity.id
_entity.type
_entity.pdbx_description
1 polymer ?
#
loop_
_entity_poly.entity_id
_entity_poly.type
_entity_poly.pdbx_seq_one_letter_code
_entity_poly.pdbx_strand_id
1 'polypeptide(L)'
;MVACPQCGTMNESDAKNCKSCRVNLYWAFQHYEELARLREANKLTPRPNSASFLVETSKKIDDGPTAGWLRNTIKKFGFKEAGKKVSTISE
;
A
#
# COMPACT_ATOMS: atom_id res chain seq x y z
N MET A 1 13.47 -0.17 1.85
CA MET A 1 12.64 0.34 0.75
C MET A 1 12.15 -0.85 -0.07
N VAL A 2 10.92 -0.79 -0.58
CA VAL A 2 10.32 -1.84 -1.41
C VAL A 2 9.61 -1.24 -2.63
N ALA A 3 9.75 -1.86 -3.79
CA ALA A 3 9.05 -1.43 -5.02
C ALA A 3 7.60 -1.95 -5.01
N CYS A 4 6.63 -1.09 -5.33
CA CYS A 4 5.24 -1.50 -5.42
C CYS A 4 5.02 -2.47 -6.60
N PRO A 5 4.40 -3.66 -6.39
CA PRO A 5 4.14 -4.61 -7.47
C PRO A 5 3.26 -4.04 -8.60
N GLN A 6 2.34 -3.13 -8.25
CA GLN A 6 1.42 -2.52 -9.21
C GLN A 6 2.06 -1.43 -10.07
N CYS A 7 2.78 -0.48 -9.45
CA CYS A 7 3.21 0.74 -10.13
C CYS A 7 4.72 0.99 -10.09
N GLY A 8 5.50 0.10 -9.47
CA GLY A 8 6.96 0.20 -9.38
C GLY A 8 7.49 1.29 -8.44
N THR A 9 6.63 2.17 -7.90
CA THR A 9 7.06 3.24 -6.98
C THR A 9 7.76 2.67 -5.75
N MET A 10 8.89 3.26 -5.36
CA MET A 10 9.62 2.90 -4.14
C MET A 10 8.92 3.45 -2.88
N ASN A 11 8.69 2.57 -1.91
CA ASN A 11 8.04 2.87 -0.62
C ASN A 11 8.95 2.47 0.56
N GLU A 12 8.67 3.01 1.74
CA GLU A 12 9.27 2.54 3.00
C GLU A 12 8.90 1.06 3.24
N SER A 13 9.79 0.31 3.88
CA SER A 13 9.61 -1.15 4.03
C SER A 13 8.41 -1.52 4.92
N ASP A 14 8.00 -0.61 5.80
CA ASP A 14 6.88 -0.74 6.73
C ASP A 14 5.61 -0.03 6.25
N ALA A 15 5.65 0.61 5.07
CA ALA A 15 4.49 1.25 4.47
C ALA A 15 3.37 0.22 4.21
N LYS A 16 2.15 0.53 4.66
CA LYS A 16 0.98 -0.33 4.44
C LYS A 16 0.39 -0.18 3.05
N ASN A 17 0.46 1.02 2.47
CA ASN A 17 -0.08 1.34 1.17
C ASN A 17 0.98 2.02 0.31
N CYS A 18 0.92 1.83 -1.00
CA CYS A 18 1.83 2.52 -1.91
C CYS A 18 1.57 4.04 -1.91
N LYS A 19 2.62 4.85 -1.78
CA LYS A 19 2.51 6.32 -1.79
C LYS A 19 1.99 6.91 -3.11
N SER A 20 2.09 6.16 -4.22
CA SER A 20 1.62 6.59 -5.53
C SER A 20 0.24 6.01 -5.86
N CYS A 21 0.11 4.67 -5.96
CA CYS A 21 -1.12 4.05 -6.43
C CYS A 21 -2.08 3.61 -5.31
N ARG A 22 -1.69 3.74 -4.04
CA ARG A 22 -2.49 3.43 -2.83
C ARG A 22 -2.95 1.98 -2.65
N VAL A 23 -2.54 1.08 -3.53
CA VAL A 23 -2.69 -0.37 -3.30
C VAL A 23 -2.09 -0.75 -1.95
N ASN A 24 -2.76 -1.63 -1.23
CA ASN A 24 -2.22 -2.21 -0.01
C ASN A 24 -0.99 -3.06 -0.36
N LEU A 25 0.18 -2.71 0.18
CA LEU A 25 1.45 -3.34 -0.14
C LEU A 25 1.54 -4.76 0.41
N TYR A 26 1.01 -5.01 1.61
CA TYR A 26 0.97 -6.37 2.19
C TYR A 26 0.25 -7.34 1.26
N TRP A 27 -0.96 -6.98 0.82
CA TRP A 27 -1.75 -7.78 -0.11
C TRP A 27 -1.06 -7.88 -1.49
N ALA A 28 -0.55 -6.77 -2.01
CA ALA A 28 0.07 -6.75 -3.34
C ALA A 28 1.30 -7.68 -3.42
N PHE A 29 2.13 -7.73 -2.38
CA PHE A 29 3.29 -8.63 -2.38
C PHE A 29 2.92 -10.11 -2.39
N GLN A 30 1.73 -10.48 -1.92
CA GLN A 30 1.28 -11.88 -1.88
C GLN A 30 0.47 -12.27 -3.12
N HIS A 31 -0.26 -11.34 -3.73
CA HIS A 31 -1.32 -11.68 -4.68
C HIS A 31 -1.25 -10.93 -6.02
N TYR A 32 -0.33 -9.97 -6.19
CA TYR A 32 -0.39 -9.11 -7.37
C TYR A 32 -0.13 -9.85 -8.70
N GLU A 33 0.78 -10.83 -8.72
CA GLU A 33 1.06 -11.59 -9.94
C GLU A 33 -0.13 -12.43 -10.42
N GLU A 34 -0.92 -12.96 -9.47
CA GLU A 34 -2.17 -13.65 -9.79
C GLU A 34 -3.19 -12.67 -10.39
N LEU A 35 -3.39 -11.51 -9.76
CA LEU A 35 -4.27 -10.47 -10.27
C LEU A 35 -3.84 -10.00 -11.67
N ALA A 36 -2.55 -9.80 -11.91
CA ALA A 36 -2.02 -9.38 -13.20
C ALA A 36 -2.36 -10.40 -14.30
N ARG A 37 -2.14 -11.69 -14.04
CA ARG A 37 -2.51 -12.78 -14.95
C ARG A 37 -4.01 -12.85 -15.23
N LEU A 38 -4.85 -12.71 -14.19
CA LEU A 38 -6.30 -12.68 -14.35
C LEU A 38 -6.75 -11.50 -15.23
N ARG A 39 -6.14 -10.33 -15.07
CA ARG A 39 -6.44 -9.14 -15.89
C ARG A 39 -6.05 -9.36 -17.35
N GLU A 40 -4.87 -9.90 -17.60
CA GLU A 40 -4.41 -10.25 -18.95
C GLU A 40 -5.35 -11.24 -19.63
N ALA A 41 -5.75 -12.31 -18.92
CA ALA A 41 -6.70 -13.30 -19.43
C ALA A 41 -8.06 -12.68 -19.81
N ASN A 42 -8.44 -11.58 -19.15
CA ASN A 42 -9.66 -10.82 -19.42
C ASN A 42 -9.44 -9.63 -20.38
N LYS A 43 -8.30 -9.57 -21.09
CA LYS A 43 -7.94 -8.47 -22.01
C LYS A 43 -7.91 -7.09 -21.34
N LEU A 44 -7.58 -7.04 -20.06
CA LEU A 44 -7.39 -5.82 -19.28
C LEU A 44 -5.91 -5.52 -19.07
N THR A 45 -5.58 -4.27 -18.81
CA THR A 45 -4.20 -3.86 -18.50
C THR A 45 -3.73 -4.51 -17.19
N PRO A 46 -2.58 -5.21 -17.14
CA PRO A 46 -2.12 -5.90 -15.92
C PRO A 46 -1.80 -4.93 -14.78
N ARG A 47 -1.46 -3.68 -15.10
CA ARG A 47 -1.16 -2.59 -14.16
C ARG A 47 -2.12 -1.42 -14.38
N PRO A 48 -3.31 -1.44 -13.73
CA PRO A 48 -4.26 -0.36 -13.87
C PRO A 48 -3.76 0.91 -13.18
N ASN A 49 -4.13 2.04 -13.76
CA ASN A 49 -4.01 3.33 -13.08
C ASN A 49 -5.01 3.39 -11.93
N SER A 50 -4.59 3.94 -10.80
CA SER A 50 -5.51 4.29 -9.71
C SER A 50 -6.35 5.49 -10.12
N ALA A 51 -7.61 5.52 -9.69
CA ALA A 51 -8.49 6.65 -9.95
C ALA A 51 -7.90 7.95 -9.37
N SER A 52 -7.91 9.03 -10.16
CA SER A 52 -7.26 10.30 -9.81
C SER A 52 -7.76 10.87 -8.48
N PHE A 53 -9.07 10.83 -8.24
CA PHE A 53 -9.66 11.35 -6.99
C PHE A 53 -9.10 10.63 -5.74
N LEU A 54 -8.78 9.33 -5.83
CA LEU A 54 -8.18 8.59 -4.72
C LEU A 54 -6.75 9.05 -4.46
N VAL A 55 -5.97 9.24 -5.51
CA VAL A 55 -4.57 9.73 -5.44
C VAL A 55 -4.53 11.15 -4.89
N GLU A 56 -5.43 12.02 -5.36
CA GLU A 56 -5.52 13.42 -4.92
C GLU A 56 -5.96 13.54 -3.46
N THR A 57 -7.03 12.84 -3.06
CA THR A 57 -7.54 12.84 -1.68
C THR A 57 -6.45 12.35 -0.72
N SER A 58 -5.78 11.28 -1.13
CA SER A 58 -4.64 10.70 -0.44
C SER A 58 -3.50 11.69 -0.22
N LYS A 59 -3.08 12.39 -1.27
CA LYS A 59 -2.01 13.37 -1.21
C LYS A 59 -2.35 14.51 -0.24
N LYS A 60 -3.60 14.98 -0.25
CA LYS A 60 -4.07 16.00 0.71
C LYS A 60 -3.97 15.54 2.17
N ILE A 61 -4.12 14.25 2.45
CA ILE A 61 -3.97 13.69 3.80
C ILE A 61 -2.49 13.57 4.16
N ASP A 62 -1.65 13.07 3.24
CA ASP A 62 -0.23 12.82 3.47
C ASP A 62 0.60 14.10 3.64
N ASP A 63 0.21 15.14 2.91
CA ASP A 63 0.90 16.44 2.82
C ASP A 63 0.09 17.58 3.46
N GLY A 64 -1.08 17.28 4.02
CA GLY A 64 -1.99 18.28 4.58
C GLY A 64 -1.51 18.91 5.89
N PRO A 65 -2.19 19.96 6.37
CA PRO A 65 -1.81 20.67 7.59
C PRO A 65 -1.83 19.78 8.84
N THR A 66 -2.60 18.69 8.82
CA THR A 66 -2.69 17.71 9.92
C THR A 66 -1.70 16.55 9.79
N ALA A 67 -0.95 16.44 8.69
CA ALA A 67 -0.07 15.29 8.44
C ALA A 67 0.97 15.08 9.53
N GLY A 68 1.59 16.16 10.02
CA GLY A 68 2.56 16.08 11.12
C GLY A 68 1.94 15.57 12.42
N TRP A 69 0.75 16.08 12.77
CA TRP A 69 0.00 15.60 13.94
C TRP A 69 -0.39 14.13 13.80
N LEU A 70 -0.87 13.71 12.62
CA LEU A 70 -1.26 12.33 12.35
C LEU A 70 -0.06 11.37 12.45
N ARG A 71 1.08 11.70 11.83
CA ARG A 71 2.31 10.89 11.91
C ARG A 71 2.78 10.72 13.36
N ASN A 72 2.79 11.80 14.14
CA ASN A 72 3.18 11.76 15.55
C ASN A 72 2.20 10.93 16.39
N THR A 73 0.90 11.06 16.13
CA THR A 73 -0.15 10.31 16.81
C THR A 73 -0.04 8.81 16.52
N ILE A 74 0.16 8.42 15.26
CA ILE A 74 0.39 7.02 14.87
C ILE A 74 1.69 6.49 15.51
N LYS A 75 2.77 7.28 15.55
CA LYS A 75 4.02 6.86 16.19
C LYS A 75 3.86 6.66 17.71
N LYS A 76 3.05 7.49 18.36
CA LYS A 76 2.84 7.46 19.82
C LYS A 76 1.83 6.39 20.26
N PHE A 77 0.71 6.29 19.55
CA PHE A 77 -0.46 5.50 19.94
C PHE A 77 -0.86 4.42 18.95
N GLY A 78 -0.33 4.45 17.73
CA GLY A 78 -0.59 3.40 16.75
C GLY A 78 -0.18 2.04 17.30
N PHE A 79 -0.89 1.00 16.86
CA PHE A 79 -0.61 -0.37 17.26
C PHE A 79 0.85 -0.72 16.94
N LYS A 80 1.72 -0.65 17.96
CA LYS A 80 3.16 -0.98 17.87
C LYS A 80 3.41 -2.41 17.38
N GLU A 81 2.37 -3.25 17.42
CA GLU A 81 2.37 -4.66 17.04
C GLU A 81 1.55 -4.96 15.77
N ALA A 82 0.87 -3.96 15.16
CA ALA A 82 0.08 -4.16 13.92
C ALA A 82 0.99 -4.34 12.70
N GLY A 83 1.55 -5.53 12.57
CA GLY A 83 2.50 -5.89 11.53
C GLY A 83 3.62 -6.80 11.98
N LYS A 84 3.74 -7.16 13.28
CA LYS A 84 4.48 -8.38 13.61
C LYS A 84 3.77 -9.51 12.88
N LYS A 85 4.51 -10.24 12.04
CA LYS A 85 4.02 -11.43 11.36
C LYS A 85 3.39 -12.31 12.44
N VAL A 86 2.07 -12.43 12.43
CA VAL A 86 1.42 -13.54 13.12
C VAL A 86 1.88 -14.76 12.34
N SER A 87 2.92 -15.43 12.82
CA SER A 87 3.31 -16.74 12.29
C SER A 87 2.15 -17.67 12.63
N THR A 88 1.33 -18.03 11.66
CA THR A 88 0.27 -19.03 11.82
C THR A 88 0.80 -20.45 11.63
N ILE A 89 2.11 -20.66 11.73
CA ILE A 89 2.68 -22.00 11.86
C ILE A 89 2.57 -22.36 13.35
N SER A 90 1.46 -23.00 13.70
CA SER A 90 1.42 -23.89 14.86
C SER A 90 2.30 -25.10 14.54
N GLU A 91 3.23 -25.41 15.43
CA GLU A 91 3.94 -26.70 15.47
C GLU A 91 2.98 -27.87 15.71
#